data_AF-A0A815NGW2-F1
#
_entry.id   AF-A0A815NGW2-F1
#
_cell.length_a   1.000
_cell.length_b   1.000
_cell.length_c   1.000
_cell.angle_alpha   90.00
_cell.angle_beta   90.00
_cell.angle_gamma   90.00
#
_symmetry.space_group_name_H-M   'P 1'
#
loop_
_entity.id
_entity.type
_entity.pdbx_description
1 polymer ?
#
loop_
_entity_poly.entity_id
_entity_poly.type
_entity_poly.pdbx_seq_one_letter_code
_entity_poly.pdbx_strand_id
1 'polypeptide(L)'
;MDKEQFRFCIKVRTALHIEPIFIHNELYTIFGDEAPPLRTVQRWSKWFREGREKVEDEDRPGRPITETTSENIEQVRDLINDNPYVTTDKLKA
;
A
#
# COMPACT_ATOMS: atom_id res chain seq x y z
N MET A 1 2.90 -12.37 14.95
CA MET A 1 3.57 -11.04 15.00
C MET A 1 2.92 -10.14 13.95
N ASP A 2 2.71 -8.85 14.20
CA ASP A 2 2.10 -7.99 13.16
C ASP A 2 3.10 -7.61 12.05
N LYS A 3 2.58 -7.08 10.94
CA LYS A 3 3.40 -6.72 9.77
C LYS A 3 4.44 -5.64 10.07
N GLU A 4 4.18 -4.73 11.01
CA GLU A 4 5.03 -3.59 11.34
C GLU A 4 6.18 -4.01 12.26
N GLN A 5 5.90 -4.92 13.20
CA GLN A 5 6.89 -5.58 14.04
C GLN A 5 7.92 -6.35 13.19
N PHE A 6 7.48 -7.10 12.19
CA PHE A 6 8.40 -7.74 11.25
C PHE A 6 9.28 -6.73 10.50
N ARG A 7 8.68 -5.63 10.02
CA ARG A 7 9.42 -4.56 9.33
C ARG A 7 10.41 -3.85 10.24
N PHE A 8 10.05 -3.65 11.50
CA PHE A 8 10.95 -3.11 12.52
C PHE A 8 12.14 -4.04 12.75
N CYS A 9 11.90 -5.36 12.89
CA CYS A 9 12.99 -6.33 12.99
C CYS A 9 13.93 -6.26 11.77
N ILE A 10 13.38 -6.21 10.56
CA ILE A 10 14.13 -6.06 9.31
C ILE A 10 14.92 -4.75 9.30
N LYS A 11 14.34 -3.64 9.74
CA LYS A 11 14.99 -2.32 9.82
C LYS A 11 16.25 -2.37 10.68
N VAL A 12 16.11 -2.88 11.91
CA VAL A 12 17.22 -2.98 12.86
C VAL A 12 18.34 -3.85 12.29
N ARG A 13 18.01 -5.01 11.72
CA ARG A 13 19.01 -5.95 11.17
C ARG A 13 19.67 -5.43 9.90
N THR A 14 18.93 -4.68 9.08
CA THR A 14 19.49 -3.98 7.92
C THR A 14 20.49 -2.91 8.35
N ALA A 15 20.20 -2.15 9.42
CA ALA A 15 21.12 -1.17 10.00
C ALA A 15 22.38 -1.81 10.61
N LEU A 16 22.28 -3.07 11.04
CA LEU A 16 23.42 -3.90 11.45
C LEU A 16 24.19 -4.54 10.28
N HIS A 17 23.87 -4.17 9.04
CA HIS A 17 24.49 -4.71 7.82
C HIS A 17 24.33 -6.24 7.63
N ILE A 18 23.28 -6.82 8.21
CA ILE A 18 22.96 -8.24 8.02
C ILE A 18 22.31 -8.43 6.64
N GLU A 19 22.72 -9.46 5.89
CA GLU A 19 22.13 -9.72 4.58
C GLU A 19 20.67 -10.21 4.71
N PRO A 20 19.77 -9.84 3.77
CA PRO A 20 18.35 -10.19 3.83
C PRO A 20 18.06 -11.68 3.95
N ILE A 21 18.94 -12.54 3.44
CA ILE A 21 18.76 -14.00 3.52
C ILE A 21 18.89 -14.52 4.95
N PHE A 22 19.83 -13.98 5.73
CA PHE A 22 19.99 -14.34 7.14
C PHE A 22 18.85 -13.78 7.98
N ILE A 23 18.39 -12.56 7.69
CA ILE A 23 17.20 -11.96 8.32
C ILE A 23 15.98 -12.85 8.10
N HIS A 24 15.75 -13.30 6.87
CA HIS A 24 14.65 -14.21 6.56
C HIS A 24 14.75 -15.52 7.34
N ASN A 25 15.94 -16.13 7.39
CA ASN A 25 16.14 -17.40 8.08
C ASN A 25 15.91 -17.27 9.60
N GLU A 26 16.37 -16.19 10.22
CA GLU A 26 16.10 -15.89 11.63
C GLU A 26 14.59 -15.75 11.88
N LEU A 27 13.90 -14.96 11.05
CA LEU A 27 12.45 -14.78 11.16
C LEU A 27 11.69 -16.09 10.94
N TYR A 28 12.06 -16.89 9.94
CA TYR A 28 11.44 -18.19 9.66
C TYR A 28 11.70 -19.21 10.77
N THR A 29 12.88 -19.18 11.39
CA THR A 29 13.21 -20.06 12.52
C THR A 29 12.31 -19.81 13.73
N ILE A 30 11.91 -18.55 13.96
CA ILE A 30 11.09 -18.17 15.12
C ILE A 30 9.59 -18.26 14.80
N PHE A 31 9.17 -17.85 13.60
CA PHE A 31 7.76 -17.63 13.26
C PHE A 31 7.21 -18.58 12.18
N GLY A 32 8.05 -19.42 11.57
CA GLY A 32 7.65 -20.37 10.53
C GLY A 32 6.88 -19.70 9.40
N ASP A 33 5.71 -20.23 9.06
CA ASP A 33 4.88 -19.74 7.96
C ASP A 33 4.26 -18.36 8.20
N GLU A 34 4.26 -17.85 9.44
CA GLU A 34 3.88 -16.46 9.72
C GLU A 34 4.96 -15.46 9.32
N ALA A 35 6.19 -15.92 9.08
CA ALA A 35 7.30 -15.05 8.71
C ALA A 35 7.08 -14.42 7.31
N PRO A 36 7.54 -13.17 7.12
CA PRO A 36 7.48 -12.55 5.80
C PRO A 36 8.35 -13.33 4.81
N PRO A 37 7.88 -13.54 3.57
CA PRO A 37 8.66 -14.27 2.57
C PRO A 37 9.92 -13.48 2.22
N LEU A 38 10.98 -14.18 1.80
CA LEU A 38 12.30 -13.59 1.48
C LEU A 38 12.20 -12.35 0.57
N ARG A 39 11.34 -12.37 -0.44
CA ARG A 39 11.08 -11.24 -1.35
C ARG A 39 10.67 -9.96 -0.61
N THR A 40 9.85 -10.10 0.44
CA THR A 40 9.39 -8.98 1.26
C THR A 40 10.54 -8.47 2.12
N VAL A 41 11.33 -9.36 2.71
CA VAL A 41 12.52 -9.01 3.52
C VAL A 41 13.54 -8.24 2.67
N GLN A 42 13.84 -8.71 1.46
CA GLN A 42 14.73 -8.05 0.51
C GLN A 42 14.24 -6.65 0.14
N ARG A 43 12.95 -6.50 -0.19
CA ARG A 43 12.36 -5.21 -0.54
C ARG A 43 12.46 -4.19 0.59
N TRP A 44 12.10 -4.58 1.80
CA TRP A 44 12.21 -3.71 2.97
C TRP A 44 13.66 -3.38 3.30
N SER A 45 14.56 -4.35 3.25
CA SER A 45 15.99 -4.11 3.45
C SER A 45 16.56 -3.13 2.43
N LYS A 46 16.12 -3.19 1.16
CA LYS A 46 16.48 -2.22 0.13
C LYS A 46 15.99 -0.82 0.49
N TRP A 47 14.71 -0.66 0.83
CA TRP A 47 14.14 0.64 1.20
C TRP A 47 14.84 1.27 2.42
N PHE A 48 15.16 0.47 3.44
CA PHE A 48 15.88 0.96 4.60
C PHE A 48 17.32 1.39 4.26
N ARG A 49 18.00 0.67 3.36
CA ARG A 49 19.31 1.12 2.83
C ARG A 49 19.21 2.40 2.00
N GLU A 50 18.09 2.62 1.33
CA GLU A 50 17.79 3.83 0.55
C GLU A 50 17.33 5.01 1.43
N GLY A 51 17.32 4.85 2.76
CA GLY A 51 17.03 5.94 3.70
C GLY A 51 15.56 6.06 4.13
N ARG A 52 14.71 5.07 3.82
CA ARG A 52 13.35 5.04 4.37
C ARG A 52 13.41 4.84 5.89
N GLU A 53 12.71 5.68 6.66
CA GLU A 53 12.66 5.54 8.12
C GLU A 53 11.37 4.87 8.64
N LYS A 54 10.25 5.08 7.95
CA LYS A 54 8.94 4.58 8.37
C LYS A 54 8.78 3.08 8.13
N VAL A 55 8.19 2.39 9.09
CA VAL A 55 7.83 0.96 9.00
C VAL A 55 6.39 0.77 8.52
N GLU A 56 5.57 1.81 8.66
CA GLU A 56 4.21 1.89 8.19
C GLU A 56 4.16 1.88 6.66
N ASP A 57 3.02 1.46 6.11
CA ASP A 57 2.76 1.68 4.70
C ASP A 57 2.60 3.17 4.42
N GLU A 58 3.09 3.65 3.28
CA GLU A 58 2.80 5.02 2.85
C GLU A 58 1.31 5.15 2.54
N ASP A 59 0.79 6.37 2.66
CA ASP A 59 -0.58 6.68 2.26
C ASP A 59 -0.78 6.22 0.82
N ARG A 60 -1.71 5.28 0.65
CA ARG A 60 -2.07 4.81 -0.69
C ARG A 60 -3.01 5.86 -1.25
N PRO A 61 -2.69 6.49 -2.40
CA PRO A 61 -3.70 7.23 -3.12
C PRO A 61 -4.82 6.24 -3.40
N GLY A 62 -5.99 6.49 -2.79
CA GLY A 62 -7.18 5.72 -3.07
C GLY A 62 -7.61 5.92 -4.52
N ARG A 63 -8.83 5.48 -4.84
CA ARG A 63 -9.45 5.91 -6.09
C ARG A 63 -9.47 7.45 -6.13
N PRO A 64 -9.04 8.09 -7.23
CA PRO A 64 -9.11 9.54 -7.35
C PRO A 64 -10.52 10.04 -7.04
N ILE A 65 -10.65 10.92 -6.05
CA ILE A 65 -11.92 11.57 -5.69
C ILE A 65 -12.28 12.66 -6.71
N THR A 66 -11.41 12.93 -7.69
CA THR A 66 -11.63 13.90 -8.77
C THR A 66 -12.88 13.62 -9.62
N GLU A 67 -13.43 12.39 -9.59
CA GLU A 67 -14.72 12.08 -10.23
C GLU A 67 -15.94 12.47 -9.37
N THR A 68 -15.79 12.60 -8.05
CA THR A 68 -16.89 12.83 -7.08
C THR A 68 -16.83 14.25 -6.47
N THR A 69 -16.64 15.27 -7.30
CA THR A 69 -16.79 16.67 -6.87
C THR A 69 -18.29 17.02 -6.79
N SER A 70 -18.66 17.96 -5.91
CA SER A 70 -20.03 18.48 -5.83
C SER A 70 -20.54 18.98 -7.19
N GLU A 71 -19.69 19.63 -7.99
CA GLU A 71 -20.06 20.05 -9.35
C GLU A 71 -20.41 18.86 -10.27
N ASN A 72 -19.59 17.80 -10.28
CA ASN A 72 -19.87 16.62 -11.10
C ASN A 72 -21.16 15.91 -10.65
N ILE A 73 -21.43 15.91 -9.34
CA ILE A 73 -22.67 15.34 -8.79
C ILE A 73 -23.89 16.16 -9.22
N GLU A 74 -23.81 17.49 -9.17
CA GLU A 74 -24.88 18.37 -9.63
C GLU A 74 -25.11 18.23 -11.14
N GLN A 75 -24.06 18.22 -11.96
CA GLN A 75 -24.17 18.02 -13.41
C GLN A 75 -24.86 16.69 -13.76
N VAL A 76 -24.52 15.60 -13.05
CA VAL A 76 -25.18 14.30 -13.26
C VAL A 76 -26.64 14.34 -12.78
N ARG A 77 -26.95 15.03 -11.68
CA ARG A 77 -28.34 15.20 -11.21
C ARG A 77 -29.19 15.97 -12.20
N ASP A 78 -28.66 17.05 -12.77
CA ASP A 78 -29.36 17.86 -13.78
C ASP A 78 -29.63 17.03 -15.04
N LEU A 79 -28.64 16.26 -15.52
CA LEU A 79 -28.81 15.36 -16.66
C LEU A 79 -29.90 14.29 -16.44
N ILE A 80 -30.02 13.76 -15.22
CA ILE A 80 -31.05 12.78 -14.86
C ILE A 80 -32.43 13.44 -14.75
N ASN A 81 -32.51 14.65 -14.20
CA ASN A 81 -33.76 15.40 -14.11
C ASN A 81 -34.30 15.77 -15.50
N ASP A 82 -33.42 16.14 -16.43
CA ASP A 82 -33.77 16.48 -17.81
C ASP A 82 -34.15 15.23 -18.63
N ASN A 83 -33.46 14.12 -18.41
CA ASN A 83 -33.77 12.84 -19.08
C ASN A 83 -33.53 11.64 -18.15
N PRO A 84 -34.60 11.07 -17.55
CA PRO A 84 -34.49 9.93 -16.65
C PRO A 84 -33.95 8.63 -17.30
N TYR A 85 -33.94 8.54 -18.63
CA TYR A 85 -33.48 7.37 -19.38
C TYR A 85 -32.04 7.52 -19.90
N VAL A 86 -31.28 8.50 -19.40
CA VAL A 86 -29.89 8.70 -19.82
C VAL A 86 -29.04 7.49 -19.42
N THR A 87 -28.33 6.92 -20.39
CA THR A 87 -27.43 5.79 -20.18
C THR A 87 -26.14 6.26 -19.52
N THR A 88 -25.60 5.48 -18.58
CA THR A 88 -24.36 5.81 -17.87
C THR A 88 -23.15 6.02 -18.78
N ASP A 89 -23.14 5.42 -19.97
CA ASP A 89 -22.08 5.62 -20.97
C ASP A 89 -22.06 7.06 -21.54
N LYS A 90 -23.19 7.77 -21.44
CA LYS A 90 -23.31 9.18 -21.84
C LYS A 90 -23.01 10.15 -20.70
N LEU A 91 -22.77 9.64 -19.49
CA LEU A 91 -22.48 10.43 -18.28
C LEU A 91 -20.98 10.54 -17.97
N LYS A 92 -20.11 9.89 -18.75
CA LYS A 92 -18.66 9.95 -18.56
C LYS A 92 -18.06 11.08 -19.38
N ALA A 93 -17.51 12.08 -18.69
CA ALA A 93 -16.52 13.02 -19.24
C ALA A 93 -15.12 12.40 -19.18
#